data_AF-A0A176F945-F1
#
_entry.id   AF-A0A176F945-F1
#
_cell.length_a   1.000
_cell.length_b   1.000
_cell.length_c   1.000
_cell.angle_alpha   90.00
_cell.angle_beta   90.00
_cell.angle_gamma   90.00
#
_symmetry.space_group_name_H-M   'P 1'
#
loop_
_entity.id
_entity.type
_entity.pdbx_description
1 polymer ?
#
loop_
_entity_poly.entity_id
_entity_poly.type
_entity_poly.pdbx_seq_one_letter_code
_entity_poly.pdbx_strand_id
1 'polypeptide(L)'
;MILTRPLLALGLPMTLAACATAVPDAYTDQKAGFSIVSTQTAAAIGKRTAFAQTQAENAELKKQVHAMVHQRTISADTAVQVALLNNKGLQASYANVGLSAAEAWQESTPENPIVAIGVLGIGAAELGAYRAIEGLFRANILDAQTRKQRVLLADANFRAAQMNAVNDTLALANQTRMAWINAVAAFETVTYLKRAKATSDAGSELAARLGETGALNKAGQAREQAFNAELAGQLAQARLNATQAKEDLTRLMGLWGTEVNYYVPDALPALPRSVGPITNLEAKALRNRFDLRVAKLGLEAQAAAFGLTDQTRLVTDLELIAGFEAEREREDGNLETETTPQIELEFAIPIYDTGKARMRKAELMYLQAANVLAERAVNVRSEARSAETAYHASYKIARHYRDVLVPLRKTIEEEGLLSYNGMITNTFELLTDV
;
A
#
# COMPACT_ATOMS: atom_id res chain seq x y z
N MET A 1 61.15 -48.57 19.59
CA MET A 1 60.22 -48.75 18.45
C MET A 1 58.97 -47.96 18.79
N ILE A 2 58.89 -46.70 18.30
CA ILE A 2 58.08 -46.25 17.15
C ILE A 2 56.59 -46.20 17.54
N LEU A 3 56.09 -45.01 17.95
CA LEU A 3 55.07 -44.14 17.28
C LEU A 3 53.67 -44.79 17.25
N THR A 4 52.52 -44.18 17.58
CA THR A 4 52.04 -42.80 17.41
C THR A 4 50.71 -42.61 18.19
N ARG A 5 50.40 -41.38 18.60
CA ARG A 5 49.11 -40.94 19.22
C ARG A 5 48.00 -40.78 18.16
N PRO A 6 46.71 -41.05 18.45
CA PRO A 6 45.61 -40.47 17.69
C PRO A 6 45.18 -39.17 18.39
N LEU A 7 45.61 -38.03 17.86
CA LEU A 7 45.21 -36.72 18.35
C LEU A 7 44.94 -35.82 17.14
N LEU A 8 43.87 -36.12 16.39
CA LEU A 8 43.42 -35.31 15.25
C LEU A 8 41.97 -35.67 14.91
N ALA A 9 41.01 -35.17 15.69
CA ALA A 9 39.59 -35.19 15.32
C ALA A 9 38.75 -34.08 15.97
N LEU A 10 39.35 -32.97 16.42
CA LEU A 10 38.62 -31.83 17.02
C LEU A 10 38.83 -30.49 16.30
N GLY A 11 39.54 -30.46 15.17
CA GLY A 11 39.92 -29.21 14.49
C GLY A 11 38.95 -28.71 13.41
N LEU A 12 37.96 -29.49 12.99
CA LEU A 12 37.16 -29.17 11.79
C LEU A 12 35.99 -28.16 11.96
N PRO A 13 35.38 -27.93 13.15
CA PRO A 13 34.23 -27.02 13.23
C PRO A 13 34.61 -25.53 13.33
N MET A 14 35.89 -25.17 13.57
CA MET A 14 36.29 -23.76 13.74
C MET A 14 36.64 -23.03 12.43
N THR A 15 36.91 -23.72 11.33
CA THR A 15 37.26 -23.09 10.05
C THR A 15 36.05 -22.72 9.18
N LEU A 16 34.85 -23.20 9.50
CA LEU A 16 33.61 -22.88 8.77
C LEU A 16 33.00 -21.51 9.15
N ALA A 17 33.43 -20.90 10.25
CA ALA A 17 32.92 -19.59 10.69
C ALA A 17 33.52 -18.39 9.92
N ALA A 18 34.61 -18.59 9.18
CA ALA A 18 35.35 -17.51 8.50
C ALA A 18 34.75 -17.08 7.14
N CYS A 19 33.71 -17.77 6.65
CA CYS A 19 33.04 -17.48 5.37
C CYS A 19 31.66 -16.83 5.52
N ALA A 20 31.33 -16.27 6.69
CA ALA A 20 30.08 -15.54 6.87
C ALA A 20 30.11 -14.23 6.09
N THR A 21 29.51 -14.21 4.89
CA THR A 21 29.26 -13.00 4.12
C THR A 21 28.37 -12.06 4.92
N ALA A 22 28.83 -10.83 5.17
CA ALA A 22 28.05 -9.83 5.87
C ALA A 22 26.82 -9.43 5.05
N VAL A 23 25.63 -9.82 5.53
CA VAL A 23 24.35 -9.37 4.99
C VAL A 23 24.10 -7.94 5.46
N PRO A 24 23.66 -7.00 4.60
CA PRO A 24 23.34 -5.65 5.02
C PRO A 24 22.26 -5.60 6.11
N ASP A 25 22.48 -4.80 7.16
CA ASP A 25 21.50 -4.57 8.25
C ASP A 25 20.14 -4.06 7.74
N ALA A 26 20.13 -3.43 6.56
CA ALA A 26 18.93 -2.94 5.91
C ALA A 26 17.90 -4.05 5.60
N TYR A 27 18.33 -5.31 5.49
CA TYR A 27 17.46 -6.46 5.21
C TYR A 27 17.12 -7.28 6.47
N THR A 28 17.97 -7.23 7.49
CA THR A 28 17.86 -8.08 8.70
C THR A 28 17.17 -7.37 9.87
N ASP A 29 16.99 -6.05 9.83
CA ASP A 29 16.19 -5.31 10.81
C ASP A 29 14.76 -5.89 10.87
N GLN A 30 14.24 -6.06 12.09
CA GLN A 30 12.87 -6.53 12.33
C GLN A 30 11.82 -5.70 11.57
N LYS A 31 12.05 -4.40 11.38
CA LYS A 31 11.19 -3.50 10.57
C LYS A 31 11.89 -3.01 9.30
N ALA A 32 12.65 -3.90 8.66
CA ALA A 32 13.39 -3.63 7.43
C ALA A 32 12.58 -2.79 6.42
N GLY A 33 13.15 -1.68 5.98
CA GLY A 33 12.57 -0.77 4.99
C GLY A 33 11.42 0.13 5.48
N PHE A 34 10.80 -0.13 6.64
CA PHE A 34 9.70 0.70 7.14
C PHE A 34 10.15 2.12 7.54
N SER A 35 11.39 2.28 8.02
CA SER A 35 11.96 3.58 8.37
C SER A 35 11.99 4.56 7.19
N ILE A 36 12.30 4.05 5.98
CA ILE A 36 12.26 4.82 4.73
C ILE A 36 10.83 5.23 4.41
N VAL A 37 9.87 4.31 4.52
CA VAL A 37 8.46 4.60 4.31
C VAL A 37 7.98 5.70 5.25
N SER A 38 8.27 5.55 6.55
CA SER A 38 7.90 6.54 7.58
C SER A 38 8.51 7.91 7.33
N THR A 39 9.81 7.97 7.01
CA THR A 39 10.53 9.22 6.76
C THR A 39 10.00 9.94 5.53
N GLN A 40 9.76 9.21 4.43
CA GLN A 40 9.26 9.82 3.19
C GLN A 40 7.80 10.26 3.32
N THR A 41 6.96 9.50 4.03
CA THR A 41 5.59 9.95 4.35
C THR A 41 5.61 11.19 5.25
N ALA A 42 6.42 11.20 6.30
CA ALA A 42 6.53 12.34 7.20
C ALA A 42 7.01 13.60 6.46
N ALA A 43 7.99 13.47 5.56
CA ALA A 43 8.46 14.57 4.72
C ALA A 43 7.40 15.07 3.74
N ALA A 44 6.53 14.19 3.22
CA ALA A 44 5.51 14.54 2.23
C ALA A 44 4.26 15.20 2.84
N ILE A 45 3.75 14.69 3.98
CA ILE A 45 2.47 15.11 4.54
C ILE A 45 2.50 15.45 6.04
N GLY A 46 3.66 15.37 6.70
CA GLY A 46 3.80 15.73 8.12
C GLY A 46 3.03 14.81 9.07
N LYS A 47 2.74 13.57 8.67
CA LYS A 47 1.99 12.60 9.47
C LYS A 47 2.86 11.42 9.88
N ARG A 48 2.53 10.83 11.01
CA ARG A 48 3.19 9.64 11.53
C ARG A 48 2.53 8.38 10.97
N THR A 49 3.34 7.45 10.51
CA THR A 49 2.93 6.08 10.19
C THR A 49 3.34 5.13 11.32
N ALA A 50 2.67 3.98 11.41
CA ALA A 50 3.07 2.93 12.34
C ALA A 50 2.94 1.56 11.67
N PHE A 51 3.94 0.71 11.89
CA PHE A 51 3.90 -0.70 11.51
C PHE A 51 3.94 -1.54 12.79
N ALA A 52 2.82 -2.20 13.09
CA ALA A 52 2.66 -3.04 14.27
C ALA A 52 2.83 -4.51 13.90
N GLN A 53 3.86 -5.14 14.44
CA GLN A 53 4.20 -6.54 14.20
C GLN A 53 3.77 -7.43 15.38
N THR A 54 3.55 -6.84 16.56
CA THR A 54 3.13 -7.57 17.75
C THR A 54 1.71 -7.22 18.18
N GLN A 55 1.11 -8.10 18.99
CA GLN A 55 -0.20 -7.83 19.59
C GLN A 55 -0.15 -6.63 20.56
N ALA A 56 0.96 -6.44 21.28
CA ALA A 56 1.16 -5.33 22.19
C ALA A 56 1.20 -3.98 21.46
N GLU A 57 1.93 -3.90 20.33
CA GLU A 57 1.95 -2.70 19.48
C GLU A 57 0.56 -2.40 18.89
N ASN A 58 -0.16 -3.43 18.45
CA ASN A 58 -1.54 -3.26 17.96
C ASN A 58 -2.48 -2.74 19.05
N ALA A 59 -2.35 -3.23 20.29
CA ALA A 59 -3.14 -2.76 21.43
C ALA A 59 -2.85 -1.29 21.75
N GLU A 60 -1.58 -0.88 21.70
CA GLU A 60 -1.18 0.51 21.94
C GLU A 60 -1.68 1.44 20.82
N LEU A 61 -1.55 1.04 19.56
CA LEU A 61 -2.14 1.80 18.44
C LEU A 61 -3.65 1.92 18.57
N LYS A 62 -4.35 0.84 18.96
CA LYS A 62 -5.79 0.87 19.20
C LYS A 62 -6.16 1.87 20.29
N LYS A 63 -5.43 1.90 21.40
CA LYS A 63 -5.62 2.87 22.49
C LYS A 63 -5.45 4.31 22.00
N GLN A 64 -4.41 4.57 21.21
CA GLN A 64 -4.17 5.90 20.62
C GLN A 64 -5.29 6.31 19.67
N VAL A 65 -5.72 5.40 18.79
CA VAL A 65 -6.82 5.63 17.84
C VAL A 65 -8.12 5.92 18.60
N HIS A 66 -8.45 5.10 19.60
CA HIS A 66 -9.62 5.29 20.44
C HIS A 66 -9.63 6.69 21.08
N ALA A 67 -8.50 7.11 21.67
CA ALA A 67 -8.36 8.44 22.27
C ALA A 67 -8.53 9.60 21.27
N MET A 68 -8.26 9.37 19.98
CA MET A 68 -8.41 10.38 18.93
C MET A 68 -9.86 10.51 18.42
N VAL A 69 -10.64 9.43 18.39
CA VAL A 69 -11.95 9.40 17.70
C VAL A 69 -13.15 9.24 18.60
N HIS A 70 -13.03 8.53 19.72
CA HIS A 70 -14.20 8.13 20.50
C HIS A 70 -14.92 9.35 21.08
N GLN A 71 -16.19 9.52 20.69
CA GLN A 71 -17.07 10.63 21.06
C GLN A 71 -16.49 12.03 20.75
N ARG A 72 -15.61 12.12 19.73
CA ARG A 72 -14.99 13.37 19.32
C ARG A 72 -15.42 13.80 17.93
N THR A 73 -15.48 15.11 17.72
CA THR A 73 -15.56 15.70 16.38
C THR A 73 -14.16 15.71 15.78
N ILE A 74 -13.96 14.96 14.70
CA ILE A 74 -12.64 14.78 14.08
C ILE A 74 -12.44 15.74 12.90
N SER A 75 -11.22 16.26 12.76
CA SER A 75 -10.80 17.02 11.58
C SER A 75 -10.30 16.08 10.48
N ALA A 76 -10.14 16.60 9.25
CA ALA A 76 -9.48 15.87 8.17
C ALA A 76 -8.09 15.37 8.58
N ASP A 77 -7.36 16.18 9.33
CA ASP A 77 -6.01 15.86 9.79
C ASP A 77 -5.98 14.74 10.83
N THR A 78 -6.97 14.69 11.72
CA THR A 78 -7.16 13.59 12.67
C THR A 78 -7.58 12.33 11.93
N ALA A 79 -8.52 12.43 10.98
CA ALA A 79 -8.99 11.29 10.20
C ALA A 79 -7.85 10.62 9.42
N VAL A 80 -7.01 11.43 8.75
CA VAL A 80 -5.80 10.92 8.07
C VAL A 80 -4.85 10.27 9.07
N GLN A 81 -4.57 10.91 10.20
CA GLN A 81 -3.67 10.34 11.20
C GLN A 81 -4.19 8.99 11.74
N VAL A 82 -5.50 8.86 11.95
CA VAL A 82 -6.14 7.61 12.37
C VAL A 82 -6.03 6.54 11.29
N ALA A 83 -6.31 6.87 10.03
CA ALA A 83 -6.19 5.94 8.91
C ALA A 83 -4.77 5.37 8.79
N LEU A 84 -3.75 6.21 8.92
CA LEU A 84 -2.34 5.79 8.83
C LEU A 84 -1.89 4.89 10.00
N LEU A 85 -2.59 4.92 11.13
CA LEU A 85 -2.26 4.09 12.30
C LEU A 85 -3.05 2.79 12.36
N ASN A 86 -4.25 2.75 11.76
CA ASN A 86 -5.20 1.68 12.01
C ASN A 86 -5.60 0.86 10.76
N ASN A 87 -5.39 1.40 9.56
CA ASN A 87 -5.79 0.71 8.34
C ASN A 87 -5.00 -0.59 8.12
N LYS A 88 -5.72 -1.72 8.00
CA LYS A 88 -5.10 -3.06 7.86
C LYS A 88 -4.59 -3.37 6.46
N GLY A 89 -5.16 -2.76 5.42
CA GLY A 89 -4.58 -2.82 4.07
C GLY A 89 -3.21 -2.16 4.03
N LEU A 90 -3.03 -1.06 4.76
CA LEU A 90 -1.74 -0.39 4.90
C LEU A 90 -0.72 -1.24 5.69
N GLN A 91 -1.14 -1.91 6.77
CA GLN A 91 -0.27 -2.87 7.48
C GLN A 91 0.20 -4.01 6.55
N ALA A 92 -0.65 -4.49 5.65
CA ALA A 92 -0.27 -5.49 4.66
C ALA A 92 0.76 -4.94 3.64
N SER A 93 0.59 -3.69 3.19
CA SER A 93 1.58 -3.02 2.32
C SER A 93 2.95 -2.87 3.03
N TYR A 94 2.96 -2.55 4.33
CA TYR A 94 4.20 -2.51 5.12
C TYR A 94 4.83 -3.89 5.33
N ALA A 95 4.01 -4.93 5.55
CA ALA A 95 4.49 -6.30 5.63
C ALA A 95 5.13 -6.75 4.30
N ASN A 96 4.59 -6.33 3.15
CA ASN A 96 5.16 -6.61 1.84
C ASN A 96 6.58 -6.03 1.66
N VAL A 97 6.87 -4.89 2.29
CA VAL A 97 8.25 -4.35 2.33
C VAL A 97 9.18 -5.29 3.10
N GLY A 98 8.73 -5.78 4.25
CA GLY A 98 9.50 -6.75 5.05
C GLY A 98 9.68 -8.09 4.34
N LEU A 99 8.68 -8.58 3.61
CA LEU A 99 8.79 -9.78 2.79
C LEU A 99 9.86 -9.60 1.69
N SER A 100 9.87 -8.47 1.00
CA SER A 100 10.88 -8.20 -0.02
C SER A 100 12.29 -7.99 0.58
N ALA A 101 12.39 -7.47 1.80
CA ALA A 101 13.66 -7.47 2.54
C ALA A 101 14.13 -8.89 2.87
N ALA A 102 13.23 -9.78 3.29
CA ALA A 102 13.56 -11.17 3.57
C ALA A 102 14.00 -11.93 2.30
N GLU A 103 13.39 -11.65 1.15
CA GLU A 103 13.85 -12.15 -0.16
C GLU A 103 15.26 -11.65 -0.49
N ALA A 104 15.54 -10.35 -0.31
CA ALA A 104 16.87 -9.79 -0.51
C ALA A 104 17.92 -10.38 0.45
N TRP A 105 17.53 -10.65 1.70
CA TRP A 105 18.37 -11.37 2.65
C TRP A 105 18.64 -12.81 2.17
N GLN A 106 17.62 -13.54 1.76
CA GLN A 106 17.76 -14.90 1.26
C GLN A 106 18.72 -14.96 0.06
N GLU A 107 18.57 -14.06 -0.91
CA GLU A 107 19.45 -13.98 -2.10
C GLU A 107 20.88 -13.54 -1.77
N SER A 108 21.09 -12.84 -0.66
CA SER A 108 22.41 -12.45 -0.18
C SER A 108 23.14 -13.55 0.58
N THR A 109 22.41 -14.58 1.01
CA THR A 109 22.95 -15.71 1.79
C THR A 109 23.48 -16.77 0.81
N PRO A 110 24.73 -17.23 0.95
CA PRO A 110 25.26 -18.33 0.15
C PRO A 110 24.43 -19.60 0.29
N GLU A 111 24.31 -20.38 -0.78
CA GLU A 111 23.67 -21.69 -0.70
C GLU A 111 24.43 -22.61 0.27
N ASN A 112 23.68 -23.34 1.11
CA ASN A 112 24.29 -24.27 2.05
C ASN A 112 24.84 -25.48 1.30
N PRO A 113 26.08 -25.91 1.58
CA PRO A 113 26.57 -27.17 1.04
C PRO A 113 25.76 -28.34 1.62
N ILE A 114 25.52 -29.35 0.81
CA ILE A 114 24.83 -30.57 1.24
C ILE A 114 25.88 -31.61 1.60
N VAL A 115 25.84 -32.09 2.84
CA VAL A 115 26.66 -33.21 3.30
C VAL A 115 25.77 -34.44 3.45
N ALA A 116 26.13 -35.53 2.78
CA ALA A 116 25.45 -36.82 2.86
C ALA A 116 26.44 -37.88 3.35
N ILE A 117 26.00 -38.77 4.24
CA ILE A 117 26.79 -39.92 4.70
C ILE A 117 25.95 -41.18 4.46
N GLY A 118 26.46 -42.07 3.62
CA GLY A 118 25.84 -43.31 3.17
C GLY A 118 26.37 -44.55 3.90
N VAL A 119 25.44 -45.29 4.47
CA VAL A 119 25.46 -46.66 5.03
C VAL A 119 25.35 -47.84 4.05
N LEU A 120 26.38 -48.35 3.37
CA LEU A 120 26.20 -49.48 2.43
C LEU A 120 26.54 -50.84 3.05
N GLY A 121 25.66 -51.83 2.84
CA GLY A 121 25.86 -53.24 3.25
C GLY A 121 25.73 -53.51 4.75
N ILE A 122 24.80 -52.83 5.45
CA ILE A 122 24.53 -53.04 6.88
C ILE A 122 24.13 -54.50 7.13
N GLY A 123 24.84 -55.19 8.02
CA GLY A 123 24.61 -56.60 8.35
C GLY A 123 25.24 -57.61 7.37
N ALA A 124 26.22 -57.18 6.55
CA ALA A 124 26.96 -58.08 5.66
C ALA A 124 27.55 -59.28 6.46
N ALA A 125 27.07 -60.49 6.15
CA ALA A 125 27.37 -61.72 6.91
C ALA A 125 28.88 -62.01 7.01
N GLU A 126 29.64 -61.58 6.01
CA GLU A 126 31.10 -61.74 5.97
C GLU A 126 31.87 -60.63 6.71
N LEU A 127 31.26 -59.48 7.04
CA LEU A 127 31.98 -58.34 7.63
C LEU A 127 31.43 -57.90 9.01
N GLY A 128 30.29 -58.45 9.42
CA GLY A 128 29.71 -58.29 10.77
C GLY A 128 29.14 -56.91 11.11
N ALA A 129 29.32 -55.90 10.25
CA ALA A 129 28.83 -54.54 10.48
C ALA A 129 28.30 -53.88 9.19
N TYR A 130 29.19 -53.36 8.34
CA TYR A 130 28.85 -52.72 7.07
C TYR A 130 29.92 -53.03 6.02
N ARG A 131 29.56 -52.84 4.74
CA ARG A 131 30.46 -53.06 3.61
C ARG A 131 31.21 -51.80 3.21
N ALA A 132 30.53 -50.66 3.11
CA ALA A 132 31.14 -49.39 2.75
C ALA A 132 30.51 -48.21 3.50
N ILE A 133 31.32 -47.20 3.82
CA ILE A 133 30.83 -45.87 4.19
C ILE A 133 31.17 -44.91 3.06
N GLU A 134 30.15 -44.20 2.58
CA GLU A 134 30.32 -43.12 1.62
C GLU A 134 30.10 -41.78 2.32
N GLY A 135 31.00 -40.84 2.13
CA GLY A 135 30.80 -39.45 2.50
C GLY A 135 30.75 -38.60 1.23
N LEU A 136 29.69 -37.80 1.07
CA LEU A 136 29.52 -36.86 -0.03
C LEU A 136 29.37 -35.43 0.49
N PHE A 137 30.02 -34.49 -0.18
CA PHE A 137 29.92 -33.05 -0.01
C PHE A 137 29.56 -32.45 -1.37
N ARG A 138 28.46 -31.70 -1.43
CA ARG A 138 28.00 -31.00 -2.64
C ARG A 138 27.96 -29.50 -2.40
N ALA A 139 28.52 -28.73 -3.32
CA ALA A 139 28.49 -27.27 -3.28
C ALA A 139 28.19 -26.69 -4.67
N ASN A 140 27.22 -25.77 -4.73
CA ASN A 140 26.87 -25.04 -5.95
C ASN A 140 27.87 -23.91 -6.20
N ILE A 141 28.67 -24.02 -7.26
CA ILE A 141 29.65 -22.99 -7.65
C ILE A 141 28.97 -21.87 -8.43
N LEU A 142 27.92 -22.19 -9.19
CA LEU A 142 27.16 -21.20 -9.96
C LEU A 142 26.48 -20.18 -9.05
N ASP A 143 26.12 -20.59 -7.82
CA ASP A 143 25.62 -19.71 -6.77
C ASP A 143 26.56 -18.50 -6.58
N ALA A 144 27.84 -18.75 -6.33
CA ALA A 144 28.82 -17.69 -6.07
C ALA A 144 28.99 -16.70 -7.23
N GLN A 145 28.90 -17.19 -8.48
CA GLN A 145 29.04 -16.36 -9.67
C GLN A 145 27.79 -15.51 -9.94
N THR A 146 26.60 -16.06 -9.72
CA THR A 146 25.32 -15.40 -10.05
C THR A 146 24.73 -14.60 -8.89
N ARG A 147 25.18 -14.84 -7.64
CA ARG A 147 24.70 -14.18 -6.41
C ARG A 147 24.68 -12.66 -6.51
N LYS A 148 25.75 -12.05 -7.04
CA LYS A 148 25.82 -10.58 -7.18
C LYS A 148 24.63 -10.01 -7.95
N GLN A 149 24.24 -10.67 -9.04
CA GLN A 149 23.16 -10.19 -9.89
C GLN A 149 21.78 -10.48 -9.30
N ARG A 150 21.61 -11.63 -8.61
CA ARG A 150 20.38 -11.94 -7.87
C ARG A 150 20.15 -10.97 -6.71
N VAL A 151 21.20 -10.62 -5.96
CA VAL A 151 21.15 -9.58 -4.91
C VAL A 151 20.77 -8.21 -5.48
N LEU A 152 21.34 -7.81 -6.63
CA LEU A 152 20.97 -6.54 -7.28
C LEU A 152 19.51 -6.51 -7.72
N LEU A 153 18.99 -7.63 -8.24
CA LEU A 153 17.57 -7.77 -8.59
C LEU A 153 16.68 -7.68 -7.34
N ALA A 154 17.03 -8.41 -6.27
CA ALA A 154 16.27 -8.41 -5.03
C ALA A 154 16.29 -7.03 -4.33
N ASP A 155 17.42 -6.31 -4.37
CA ASP A 155 17.52 -4.94 -3.86
C ASP A 155 16.61 -3.97 -4.64
N ALA A 156 16.59 -4.06 -5.96
CA ALA A 156 15.71 -3.24 -6.79
C ALA A 156 14.24 -3.50 -6.48
N ASN A 157 13.85 -4.77 -6.28
CA ASN A 157 12.51 -5.16 -5.86
C ASN A 157 12.16 -4.66 -4.44
N PHE A 158 13.09 -4.76 -3.49
CA PHE A 158 12.92 -4.23 -2.13
C PHE A 158 12.69 -2.72 -2.13
N ARG A 159 13.51 -1.98 -2.87
CA ARG A 159 13.34 -0.52 -3.02
C ARG A 159 12.02 -0.18 -3.73
N ALA A 160 11.59 -0.97 -4.69
CA ALA A 160 10.29 -0.79 -5.35
C ALA A 160 9.13 -1.04 -4.37
N ALA A 161 9.22 -2.09 -3.53
CA ALA A 161 8.25 -2.37 -2.48
C ALA A 161 8.15 -1.20 -1.48
N GLN A 162 9.27 -0.59 -1.09
CA GLN A 162 9.27 0.62 -0.25
C GLN A 162 8.53 1.78 -0.91
N MET A 163 8.82 2.07 -2.19
CA MET A 163 8.17 3.18 -2.90
C MET A 163 6.67 2.93 -3.14
N ASN A 164 6.28 1.66 -3.36
CA ASN A 164 4.88 1.25 -3.41
C ASN A 164 4.19 1.51 -2.07
N ALA A 165 4.80 1.10 -0.95
CA ALA A 165 4.24 1.36 0.38
C ALA A 165 4.11 2.86 0.69
N VAL A 166 5.06 3.69 0.25
CA VAL A 166 4.93 5.16 0.34
C VAL A 166 3.74 5.65 -0.49
N ASN A 167 3.60 5.16 -1.72
CA ASN A 167 2.50 5.53 -2.61
C ASN A 167 1.14 5.14 -2.02
N ASP A 168 0.99 3.91 -1.51
CA ASP A 168 -0.22 3.43 -0.85
C ASP A 168 -0.57 4.27 0.39
N THR A 169 0.44 4.65 1.17
CA THR A 169 0.29 5.51 2.35
C THR A 169 -0.28 6.88 1.96
N LEU A 170 0.27 7.51 0.92
CA LEU A 170 -0.17 8.82 0.44
C LEU A 170 -1.53 8.76 -0.25
N ALA A 171 -1.82 7.68 -0.98
CA ALA A 171 -3.12 7.43 -1.59
C ALA A 171 -4.20 7.30 -0.51
N LEU A 172 -3.97 6.50 0.54
CA LEU A 172 -4.90 6.37 1.66
C LEU A 172 -5.11 7.71 2.38
N ALA A 173 -4.05 8.48 2.61
CA ALA A 173 -4.15 9.80 3.22
C ALA A 173 -5.03 10.75 2.38
N ASN A 174 -4.82 10.78 1.06
CA ASN A 174 -5.62 11.60 0.16
C ASN A 174 -7.08 11.14 0.10
N GLN A 175 -7.34 9.84 -0.05
CA GLN A 175 -8.68 9.25 -0.05
C GLN A 175 -9.42 9.56 1.25
N THR A 176 -8.75 9.42 2.40
CA THR A 176 -9.34 9.71 3.72
C THR A 176 -9.70 11.18 3.86
N ARG A 177 -8.82 12.09 3.41
CA ARG A 177 -9.10 13.54 3.42
C ARG A 177 -10.32 13.87 2.54
N MET A 178 -10.40 13.31 1.34
CA MET A 178 -11.55 13.51 0.45
C MET A 178 -12.84 12.93 1.04
N ALA A 179 -12.79 11.72 1.61
CA ALA A 179 -13.95 11.11 2.28
C ALA A 179 -14.43 11.95 3.47
N TRP A 180 -13.51 12.56 4.23
CA TRP A 180 -13.87 13.49 5.30
C TRP A 180 -14.57 14.73 4.75
N ILE A 181 -14.07 15.34 3.68
CA ILE A 181 -14.70 16.50 3.03
C ILE A 181 -16.11 16.14 2.54
N ASN A 182 -16.26 14.98 1.90
CA ASN A 182 -17.55 14.50 1.42
C ASN A 182 -18.54 14.25 2.56
N ALA A 183 -18.08 13.66 3.66
CA ALA A 183 -18.92 13.44 4.85
C ALA A 183 -19.39 14.78 5.43
N VAL A 184 -18.49 15.74 5.65
CA VAL A 184 -18.85 17.07 6.17
C VAL A 184 -19.83 17.78 5.24
N ALA A 185 -19.58 17.78 3.93
CA ALA A 185 -20.47 18.39 2.94
C ALA A 185 -21.88 17.76 2.94
N ALA A 186 -21.96 16.44 3.09
CA ALA A 186 -23.23 15.73 3.16
C ALA A 186 -24.00 16.04 4.45
N PHE A 187 -23.32 16.14 5.60
CA PHE A 187 -23.94 16.58 6.85
C PHE A 187 -24.37 18.05 6.81
N GLU A 188 -23.58 18.93 6.17
CA GLU A 188 -23.95 20.32 5.96
C GLU A 188 -25.23 20.44 5.11
N THR A 189 -25.36 19.61 4.08
CA THR A 189 -26.59 19.52 3.26
C THR A 189 -27.80 19.13 4.11
N VAL A 190 -27.65 18.14 5.00
CA VAL A 190 -28.70 17.75 5.95
C VAL A 190 -29.08 18.91 6.86
N THR A 191 -28.11 19.72 7.31
CA THR A 191 -28.38 20.90 8.15
C THR A 191 -29.21 21.94 7.40
N TYR A 192 -28.88 22.26 6.15
CA TYR A 192 -29.67 23.20 5.35
C TYR A 192 -31.09 22.68 5.06
N LEU A 193 -31.23 21.40 4.67
CA LEU A 193 -32.55 20.81 4.40
C LEU A 193 -33.41 20.68 5.68
N LYS A 194 -32.80 20.49 6.85
CA LYS A 194 -33.54 20.55 8.13
C LYS A 194 -34.13 21.94 8.38
N ARG A 195 -33.37 23.00 8.08
CA ARG A 195 -33.86 24.39 8.21
C ARG A 195 -34.99 24.67 7.21
N ALA A 196 -34.79 24.32 5.94
CA ALA A 196 -35.82 24.47 4.91
C ALA A 196 -37.10 23.70 5.26
N LYS A 197 -36.97 22.46 5.77
CA LYS A 197 -38.12 21.65 6.21
C LYS A 197 -38.88 22.30 7.37
N ALA A 198 -38.17 22.88 8.35
CA ALA A 198 -38.83 23.58 9.46
C ALA A 198 -39.61 24.80 8.99
N THR A 199 -39.07 25.58 8.03
CA THR A 199 -39.80 26.69 7.40
C THR A 199 -41.01 26.21 6.61
N SER A 200 -40.86 25.12 5.84
CA SER A 200 -41.96 24.52 5.08
C SER A 200 -43.06 23.95 5.99
N ASP A 201 -42.72 23.42 7.16
CA ASP A 201 -43.70 22.95 8.15
C ASP A 201 -44.57 24.09 8.66
N ALA A 202 -43.98 25.25 8.96
CA ALA A 202 -44.72 26.44 9.34
C ALA A 202 -45.60 26.96 8.18
N GLY A 203 -45.10 26.97 6.95
CA GLY A 203 -45.87 27.34 5.76
C GLY A 203 -47.06 26.41 5.50
N SER A 204 -46.86 25.11 5.66
CA SER A 204 -47.91 24.10 5.51
C SER A 204 -48.99 24.23 6.58
N GLU A 205 -48.61 24.53 7.84
CA GLU A 205 -49.57 24.81 8.92
C GLU A 205 -50.39 26.08 8.63
N LEU A 206 -49.74 27.17 8.19
CA LEU A 206 -50.44 28.40 7.80
C LEU A 206 -51.44 28.13 6.67
N ALA A 207 -51.03 27.37 5.65
CA ALA A 207 -51.90 27.01 4.52
C ALA A 207 -53.12 26.19 4.97
N ALA A 208 -52.93 25.27 5.93
CA ALA A 208 -54.04 24.53 6.53
C ALA A 208 -55.02 25.46 7.25
N ARG A 209 -54.53 26.41 8.07
CA ARG A 209 -55.37 27.40 8.77
C ARG A 209 -56.13 28.33 7.82
N LEU A 210 -55.47 28.82 6.77
CA LEU A 210 -56.13 29.62 5.73
C LEU A 210 -57.17 28.79 4.96
N GLY A 211 -56.95 27.49 4.85
CA GLY A 211 -57.92 26.55 4.33
C GLY A 211 -59.18 26.43 5.19
N GLU A 212 -59.00 26.30 6.51
CA GLU A 212 -60.08 26.24 7.49
C GLU A 212 -60.97 27.50 7.48
N THR A 213 -60.39 28.67 7.22
CA THR A 213 -61.13 29.95 7.13
C THR A 213 -61.72 30.23 5.74
N GLY A 214 -61.42 29.38 4.75
CA GLY A 214 -61.83 29.57 3.35
C GLY A 214 -61.00 30.59 2.57
N ALA A 215 -59.98 31.19 3.19
CA ALA A 215 -59.05 32.12 2.54
C ALA A 215 -58.12 31.43 1.53
N LEU A 216 -57.89 30.12 1.65
CA LEU A 216 -57.11 29.32 0.71
C LEU A 216 -57.90 28.13 0.17
N ASN A 217 -57.99 28.02 -1.16
CA ASN A 217 -58.67 26.89 -1.80
C ASN A 217 -57.91 25.56 -1.63
N LYS A 218 -58.59 24.45 -1.91
CA LYS A 218 -58.03 23.09 -1.75
C LYS A 218 -56.80 22.85 -2.64
N ALA A 219 -56.73 23.46 -3.82
CA ALA A 219 -55.57 23.33 -4.71
C ALA A 219 -54.32 24.02 -4.12
N GLY A 220 -54.49 25.19 -3.50
CA GLY A 220 -53.42 25.89 -2.77
C GLY A 220 -52.93 25.06 -1.58
N GLN A 221 -53.85 24.55 -0.75
CA GLN A 221 -53.49 23.67 0.37
C GLN A 221 -52.73 22.41 -0.09
N ALA A 222 -53.21 21.76 -1.15
CA ALA A 222 -52.58 20.56 -1.69
C ALA A 222 -51.17 20.84 -2.24
N ARG A 223 -50.94 22.01 -2.85
CA ARG A 223 -49.62 22.43 -3.33
C ARG A 223 -48.62 22.57 -2.18
N GLU A 224 -49.01 23.21 -1.09
CA GLU A 224 -48.16 23.38 0.10
C GLU A 224 -47.85 22.05 0.79
N GLN A 225 -48.84 21.17 0.89
CA GLN A 225 -48.63 19.82 1.42
C GLN A 225 -47.71 18.99 0.52
N ALA A 226 -47.83 19.10 -0.82
CA ALA A 226 -46.95 18.42 -1.76
C ALA A 226 -45.51 18.92 -1.63
N PHE A 227 -45.29 20.24 -1.59
CA PHE A 227 -43.97 20.83 -1.39
C PHE A 227 -43.32 20.37 -0.07
N ASN A 228 -44.09 20.36 1.02
CA ASN A 228 -43.61 19.85 2.31
C ASN A 228 -43.20 18.38 2.25
N ALA A 229 -43.99 17.55 1.58
CA ALA A 229 -43.70 16.13 1.39
C ALA A 229 -42.45 15.90 0.51
N GLU A 230 -42.27 16.70 -0.54
CA GLU A 230 -41.07 16.68 -1.38
C GLU A 230 -39.81 17.03 -0.57
N LEU A 231 -39.85 18.11 0.23
CA LEU A 231 -38.74 18.46 1.12
C LEU A 231 -38.46 17.38 2.17
N ALA A 232 -39.49 16.70 2.69
CA ALA A 232 -39.30 15.56 3.58
C ALA A 232 -38.52 14.42 2.90
N GLY A 233 -38.87 14.13 1.64
CA GLY A 233 -38.16 13.14 0.80
C GLY A 233 -36.70 13.53 0.54
N GLN A 234 -36.44 14.79 0.16
CA GLN A 234 -35.08 15.30 -0.05
C GLN A 234 -34.24 15.22 1.23
N LEU A 235 -34.81 15.58 2.38
CA LEU A 235 -34.14 15.46 3.67
C LEU A 235 -33.82 14.00 4.03
N ALA A 236 -34.73 13.07 3.76
CA ALA A 236 -34.49 11.65 3.97
C ALA A 236 -33.34 11.14 3.09
N GLN A 237 -33.30 11.53 1.81
CA GLN A 237 -32.21 11.19 0.90
C GLN A 237 -30.87 11.77 1.36
N ALA A 238 -30.85 13.04 1.79
CA ALA A 238 -29.64 13.67 2.30
C ALA A 238 -29.10 12.98 3.56
N ARG A 239 -29.97 12.52 4.46
CA ARG A 239 -29.57 11.75 5.65
C ARG A 239 -28.94 10.41 5.28
N LEU A 240 -29.50 9.72 4.27
CA LEU A 240 -28.92 8.48 3.74
C LEU A 240 -27.52 8.75 3.18
N ASN A 241 -27.37 9.78 2.33
CA ASN A 241 -26.09 10.15 1.73
C ASN A 241 -25.04 10.52 2.80
N ALA A 242 -25.43 11.27 3.83
CA ALA A 242 -24.53 11.62 4.94
C ALA A 242 -24.09 10.39 5.74
N THR A 243 -25.01 9.43 5.98
CA THR A 243 -24.69 8.17 6.64
C THR A 243 -23.71 7.35 5.81
N GLN A 244 -23.95 7.21 4.50
CA GLN A 244 -23.07 6.47 3.59
C GLN A 244 -21.67 7.12 3.49
N ALA A 245 -21.60 8.45 3.36
CA ALA A 245 -20.34 9.17 3.32
C ALA A 245 -19.55 9.03 4.64
N LYS A 246 -20.24 8.98 5.79
CA LYS A 246 -19.62 8.67 7.07
C LYS A 246 -19.05 7.24 7.08
N GLU A 247 -19.80 6.26 6.60
CA GLU A 247 -19.34 4.86 6.53
C GLU A 247 -18.14 4.67 5.58
N ASP A 248 -18.09 5.38 4.46
CA ASP A 248 -16.92 5.40 3.57
C ASP A 248 -15.67 5.91 4.31
N LEU A 249 -15.81 6.97 5.11
CA LEU A 249 -14.74 7.48 5.95
C LEU A 249 -14.35 6.49 7.07
N THR A 250 -15.32 5.88 7.74
CA THR A 250 -15.10 4.84 8.78
C THR A 250 -14.25 3.70 8.21
N ARG A 251 -14.56 3.25 6.99
CA ARG A 251 -13.85 2.16 6.30
C ARG A 251 -12.39 2.52 6.02
N LEU A 252 -12.12 3.72 5.50
CA LEU A 252 -10.75 4.17 5.22
C LEU A 252 -9.92 4.30 6.50
N MET A 253 -10.54 4.78 7.59
CA MET A 253 -9.91 4.84 8.91
C MET A 253 -9.75 3.46 9.59
N GLY A 254 -10.37 2.41 9.05
CA GLY A 254 -10.33 1.04 9.60
C GLY A 254 -11.05 0.90 10.95
N LEU A 255 -12.00 1.78 11.25
CA LEU A 255 -12.68 1.80 12.55
C LEU A 255 -13.82 0.77 12.60
N TRP A 256 -14.08 0.25 13.80
CA TRP A 256 -15.16 -0.68 14.10
C TRP A 256 -15.52 -0.60 15.59
N GLY A 257 -16.63 -1.23 16.01
CA GLY A 257 -17.01 -1.28 17.43
C GLY A 257 -17.35 0.10 18.00
N THR A 258 -16.78 0.44 19.16
CA THR A 258 -17.07 1.71 19.85
C THR A 258 -16.43 2.93 19.18
N GLU A 259 -15.45 2.70 18.32
CA GLU A 259 -14.65 3.71 17.65
C GLU A 259 -15.39 4.34 16.46
N VAL A 260 -16.49 3.74 15.98
CA VAL A 260 -17.38 4.32 14.95
C VAL A 260 -18.22 5.50 15.48
N ASN A 261 -18.28 5.64 16.81
CA ASN A 261 -18.98 6.71 17.52
C ASN A 261 -18.13 7.98 17.55
N TYR A 262 -17.82 8.51 16.36
CA TYR A 262 -17.21 9.82 16.15
C TYR A 262 -18.17 10.74 15.39
N TYR A 263 -17.87 12.04 15.44
CA TYR A 263 -18.62 13.09 14.77
C TYR A 263 -17.74 13.78 13.72
N VAL A 264 -18.37 14.36 12.70
CA VAL A 264 -17.74 15.32 11.80
C VAL A 264 -18.44 16.67 11.96
N PRO A 265 -17.77 17.79 11.65
CA PRO A 265 -18.42 19.10 11.65
C PRO A 265 -19.66 19.13 10.75
N ASP A 266 -20.57 20.05 11.05
CA ASP A 266 -21.81 20.29 10.31
C ASP A 266 -21.67 21.38 9.24
N ALA A 267 -20.46 21.90 9.02
CA ALA A 267 -20.13 22.83 7.96
C ALA A 267 -18.67 22.70 7.51
N LEU A 268 -18.41 22.91 6.22
CA LEU A 268 -17.06 22.99 5.68
C LEU A 268 -16.34 24.28 6.14
N PRO A 269 -15.00 24.28 6.20
CA PRO A 269 -14.23 25.49 6.42
C PRO A 269 -14.51 26.55 5.34
N ALA A 270 -14.41 27.83 5.73
CA ALA A 270 -14.60 28.93 4.81
C ALA A 270 -13.60 28.89 3.63
N LEU A 271 -14.08 29.30 2.45
CA LEU A 271 -13.27 29.38 1.24
C LEU A 271 -12.07 30.33 1.45
N PRO A 272 -10.83 29.93 1.08
CA PRO A 272 -9.66 30.78 1.23
C PRO A 272 -9.77 32.09 0.42
N ARG A 273 -9.06 33.14 0.86
CA ARG A 273 -9.10 34.46 0.21
C ARG A 273 -8.47 34.47 -1.19
N SER A 274 -7.49 33.60 -1.43
CA SER A 274 -6.84 33.43 -2.72
C SER A 274 -6.20 32.05 -2.81
N VAL A 275 -5.93 31.61 -4.03
CA VAL A 275 -5.09 30.45 -4.33
C VAL A 275 -3.86 30.95 -5.08
N GLY A 276 -2.67 30.64 -4.56
CA GLY A 276 -1.40 31.07 -5.16
C GLY A 276 -1.06 30.30 -6.45
N PRO A 277 -0.16 30.85 -7.30
CA PRO A 277 0.29 30.15 -8.51
C PRO A 277 1.16 28.94 -8.15
N ILE A 278 1.07 27.87 -8.94
CA ILE A 278 1.92 26.67 -8.78
C ILE A 278 3.09 26.73 -9.77
N THR A 279 4.27 27.12 -9.29
CA THR A 279 5.46 27.20 -10.15
C THR A 279 6.11 25.82 -10.35
N ASN A 280 6.68 25.60 -11.54
CA ASN A 280 7.42 24.38 -11.91
C ASN A 280 6.61 23.09 -11.70
N LEU A 281 5.33 23.12 -12.03
CA LEU A 281 4.38 22.02 -11.76
C LEU A 281 4.85 20.68 -12.33
N GLU A 282 5.15 20.60 -13.62
CA GLU A 282 5.56 19.34 -14.25
C GLU A 282 6.86 18.78 -13.66
N ALA A 283 7.86 19.65 -13.44
CA ALA A 283 9.13 19.24 -12.84
C ALA A 283 8.98 18.80 -11.37
N LYS A 284 8.05 19.40 -10.62
CA LYS A 284 7.69 18.94 -9.27
C LYS A 284 6.97 17.60 -9.33
N ALA A 285 6.03 17.44 -10.26
CA ALA A 285 5.27 16.20 -10.43
C ALA A 285 6.22 15.04 -10.76
N LEU A 286 7.10 15.16 -11.76
CA LEU A 286 8.05 14.11 -12.11
C LEU A 286 9.00 13.73 -10.95
N ARG A 287 9.41 14.69 -10.13
CA ARG A 287 10.34 14.42 -9.00
C ARG A 287 9.66 13.80 -7.79
N ASN A 288 8.44 14.22 -7.48
CA ASN A 288 7.78 13.88 -6.22
C ASN A 288 6.82 12.70 -6.34
N ARG A 289 6.55 12.21 -7.55
CA ARG A 289 5.62 11.14 -7.81
C ARG A 289 6.28 9.77 -7.58
N PHE A 290 5.71 8.99 -6.65
CA PHE A 290 6.29 7.71 -6.21
C PHE A 290 6.04 6.57 -7.20
N ASP A 291 4.90 6.53 -7.87
CA ASP A 291 4.63 5.56 -8.94
C ASP A 291 5.68 5.61 -10.08
N LEU A 292 6.22 6.80 -10.41
CA LEU A 292 7.27 6.98 -11.40
C LEU A 292 8.62 6.46 -10.88
N ARG A 293 8.90 6.63 -9.58
CA ARG A 293 10.08 6.04 -8.93
C ARG A 293 10.00 4.51 -8.92
N VAL A 294 8.82 3.96 -8.66
CA VAL A 294 8.55 2.51 -8.76
C VAL A 294 8.81 2.03 -10.19
N ALA A 295 8.27 2.71 -11.21
CA ALA A 295 8.48 2.33 -12.60
C ALA A 295 9.97 2.37 -12.99
N LYS A 296 10.72 3.36 -12.48
CA LYS A 296 12.18 3.44 -12.69
C LYS A 296 12.91 2.26 -12.05
N LEU A 297 12.58 1.92 -10.80
CA LEU A 297 13.14 0.77 -10.10
C LEU A 297 12.77 -0.55 -10.80
N GLY A 298 11.56 -0.65 -11.35
CA GLY A 298 11.15 -1.79 -12.17
C GLY A 298 12.01 -1.95 -13.43
N LEU A 299 12.35 -0.84 -14.11
CA LEU A 299 13.28 -0.88 -15.23
C LEU A 299 14.70 -1.30 -14.81
N GLU A 300 15.19 -0.78 -13.67
CA GLU A 300 16.47 -1.19 -13.08
C GLU A 300 16.50 -2.69 -12.75
N ALA A 301 15.40 -3.22 -12.17
CA ALA A 301 15.23 -4.65 -11.89
C ALA A 301 15.25 -5.48 -13.19
N GLN A 302 14.55 -5.05 -14.25
CA GLN A 302 14.58 -5.77 -15.54
C GLN A 302 15.96 -5.75 -16.20
N ALA A 303 16.70 -4.64 -16.08
CA ALA A 303 18.09 -4.58 -16.54
C ALA A 303 18.99 -5.55 -15.74
N ALA A 304 18.78 -5.66 -14.43
CA ALA A 304 19.49 -6.64 -13.60
C ALA A 304 19.15 -8.09 -13.99
N ALA A 305 17.87 -8.42 -14.19
CA ALA A 305 17.43 -9.73 -14.63
C ALA A 305 17.99 -10.11 -16.01
N PHE A 306 18.10 -9.14 -16.93
CA PHE A 306 18.75 -9.33 -18.23
C PHE A 306 20.21 -9.76 -18.08
N GLY A 307 20.99 -9.06 -17.24
CA GLY A 307 22.39 -9.44 -16.97
C GLY A 307 22.56 -10.83 -16.37
N LEU A 308 21.60 -11.29 -15.55
CA LEU A 308 21.61 -12.66 -15.00
C LEU A 308 21.37 -13.71 -16.09
N THR A 309 20.46 -13.41 -17.03
CA THR A 309 20.12 -14.30 -18.14
C THR A 309 21.31 -14.47 -19.09
N ASP A 310 22.08 -13.41 -19.33
CA ASP A 310 23.27 -13.45 -20.18
C ASP A 310 24.39 -14.32 -19.56
N GLN A 311 24.63 -14.20 -18.25
CA GLN A 311 25.64 -14.99 -17.53
C GLN A 311 25.32 -16.49 -17.45
N THR A 312 24.04 -16.86 -17.36
CA THR A 312 23.57 -18.26 -17.21
C THR A 312 23.14 -18.91 -18.54
N ARG A 313 23.63 -18.36 -19.66
CA ARG A 313 23.26 -18.81 -21.00
C ARG A 313 23.91 -20.14 -21.40
N LEU A 314 25.17 -20.35 -21.04
CA LEU A 314 25.99 -21.47 -21.53
C LEU A 314 26.05 -22.66 -20.58
N VAL A 315 25.96 -22.41 -19.27
CA VAL A 315 25.99 -23.43 -18.22
C VAL A 315 24.85 -23.13 -17.26
N THR A 316 24.00 -24.13 -17.06
CA THR A 316 22.97 -24.14 -16.03
C THR A 316 23.40 -25.17 -15.00
N ASP A 317 23.38 -24.79 -13.73
CA ASP A 317 23.70 -25.70 -12.62
C ASP A 317 25.16 -26.21 -12.65
N LEU A 318 26.07 -25.60 -11.89
CA LEU A 318 27.49 -26.01 -11.82
C LEU A 318 27.78 -26.43 -10.38
N GLU A 319 27.86 -27.73 -10.15
CA GLU A 319 28.06 -28.33 -8.83
C GLU A 319 29.44 -29.00 -8.74
N LEU A 320 30.12 -28.77 -7.61
CA LEU A 320 31.28 -29.56 -7.21
C LEU A 320 30.83 -30.60 -6.19
N ILE A 321 31.08 -31.87 -6.53
CA ILE A 321 30.85 -33.01 -5.65
C ILE A 321 32.22 -33.52 -5.23
N ALA A 322 32.46 -33.56 -3.92
CA ALA A 322 33.66 -34.15 -3.35
C ALA A 322 33.24 -35.20 -2.33
N GLY A 323 33.91 -36.35 -2.33
CA GLY A 323 33.55 -37.44 -1.44
C GLY A 323 34.71 -38.36 -1.14
N PHE A 324 34.41 -39.34 -0.31
CA PHE A 324 35.28 -40.48 -0.08
C PHE A 324 34.42 -41.72 0.10
N GLU A 325 34.96 -42.85 -0.32
CA GLU A 325 34.36 -44.16 -0.10
C GLU A 325 35.36 -44.98 0.70
N ALA A 326 34.92 -45.50 1.85
CA ALA A 326 35.70 -46.38 2.70
C ALA A 326 35.10 -47.78 2.64
N GLU A 327 35.69 -48.65 1.82
CA GLU A 327 35.27 -50.03 1.66
C GLU A 327 36.00 -50.95 2.63
N ARG A 328 35.29 -51.99 3.11
CA ARG A 328 35.86 -53.04 3.92
C ARG A 328 35.75 -54.36 3.18
N GLU A 329 36.87 -55.05 3.06
CA GLU A 329 36.92 -56.40 2.49
C GLU A 329 37.67 -57.33 3.44
N ARG A 330 37.35 -58.62 3.40
CA ARG A 330 38.04 -59.65 4.18
C ARG A 330 38.88 -60.49 3.25
N GLU A 331 40.19 -60.24 3.25
CA GLU A 331 41.17 -61.01 2.52
C GLU A 331 42.06 -61.78 3.50
N ASP A 332 42.24 -63.08 3.26
CA ASP A 332 43.07 -64.00 4.05
C ASP A 332 42.81 -63.99 5.58
N GLY A 333 41.56 -63.75 5.98
CA GLY A 333 41.12 -63.76 7.39
C GLY A 333 41.30 -62.43 8.15
N ASN A 334 41.97 -61.43 7.56
CA ASN A 334 42.08 -60.08 8.12
C ASN A 334 41.07 -59.13 7.46
N LEU A 335 40.63 -58.13 8.23
CA LEU A 335 39.73 -57.08 7.74
C LEU A 335 40.56 -55.89 7.27
N GLU A 336 40.56 -55.61 5.98
CA GLU A 336 41.22 -54.45 5.41
C GLU A 336 40.20 -53.34 5.16
N THR A 337 40.64 -52.08 5.22
CA THR A 337 39.81 -50.91 4.92
C THR A 337 40.58 -50.03 3.95
N GLU A 338 40.05 -49.89 2.75
CA GLU A 338 40.57 -48.98 1.74
C GLU A 338 39.72 -47.72 1.74
N THR A 339 40.34 -46.54 1.62
CA THR A 339 39.62 -45.26 1.56
C THR A 339 40.05 -44.52 0.30
N THR A 340 39.09 -44.29 -0.58
CA THR A 340 39.32 -43.74 -1.91
C THR A 340 38.65 -42.37 -2.02
N PRO A 341 39.40 -41.28 -2.30
CA PRO A 341 38.81 -39.97 -2.53
C PRO A 341 38.13 -39.91 -3.91
N GLN A 342 37.01 -39.21 -3.99
CA GLN A 342 36.25 -38.96 -5.22
C GLN A 342 36.04 -37.45 -5.38
N ILE A 343 36.27 -36.92 -6.59
CA ILE A 343 35.98 -35.52 -6.94
C ILE A 343 35.30 -35.53 -8.31
N GLU A 344 34.09 -34.99 -8.36
CA GLU A 344 33.28 -34.91 -9.56
C GLU A 344 32.80 -33.47 -9.75
N LEU A 345 32.72 -33.03 -11.01
CA LEU A 345 32.15 -31.75 -11.39
C LEU A 345 30.91 -32.04 -12.24
N GLU A 346 29.74 -31.69 -11.73
CA GLU A 346 28.48 -31.85 -12.43
C GLU A 346 28.08 -30.50 -13.04
N PHE A 347 27.70 -30.50 -14.32
CA PHE A 347 27.14 -29.32 -14.95
C PHE A 347 26.16 -29.66 -16.06
N ALA A 348 25.10 -28.86 -16.20
CA ALA A 348 24.15 -29.02 -17.29
C ALA A 348 24.46 -28.05 -18.45
N ILE A 349 24.73 -28.61 -19.64
CA ILE A 349 24.79 -27.86 -20.89
C ILE A 349 23.42 -27.96 -21.57
N PRO A 350 22.70 -26.84 -21.76
CA PRO A 350 21.40 -26.90 -22.38
C PRO A 350 21.52 -27.03 -23.90
N ILE A 351 21.19 -28.21 -24.43
CA ILE A 351 21.25 -28.50 -25.89
C ILE A 351 20.01 -28.00 -26.62
N TYR A 352 18.82 -28.14 -26.00
CA TYR A 352 17.54 -27.73 -26.60
C TYR A 352 17.21 -26.26 -26.28
N ASP A 353 17.34 -25.83 -25.01
CA ASP A 353 17.17 -24.43 -24.61
C ASP A 353 18.52 -23.69 -24.63
N THR A 354 18.97 -23.29 -25.81
CA THR A 354 20.20 -22.49 -26.00
C THR A 354 20.16 -21.09 -25.35
N GLY A 355 19.09 -20.75 -24.61
CA GLY A 355 18.89 -19.48 -23.93
C GLY A 355 18.35 -18.37 -24.85
N LYS A 356 18.23 -18.60 -26.17
CA LYS A 356 17.69 -17.60 -27.12
C LYS A 356 16.27 -17.13 -26.74
N ALA A 357 15.42 -18.05 -26.31
CA ALA A 357 14.07 -17.72 -25.86
C ALA A 357 14.10 -16.89 -24.56
N ARG A 358 14.96 -17.25 -23.60
CA ARG A 358 15.16 -16.49 -22.35
C ARG A 358 15.71 -15.08 -22.62
N MET A 359 16.69 -14.94 -23.51
CA MET A 359 17.21 -13.64 -23.95
C MET A 359 16.15 -12.79 -24.62
N ARG A 360 15.38 -13.38 -25.56
CA ARG A 360 14.30 -12.66 -26.23
C ARG A 360 13.23 -12.20 -25.25
N LYS A 361 12.89 -13.03 -24.25
CA LYS A 361 11.98 -12.66 -23.16
C LYS A 361 12.55 -11.48 -22.37
N ALA A 362 13.83 -11.51 -22.00
CA ALA A 362 14.47 -10.45 -21.23
C ALA A 362 14.52 -9.11 -22.00
N GLU A 363 14.84 -9.13 -23.30
CA GLU A 363 14.77 -7.94 -24.16
C GLU A 363 13.36 -7.34 -24.20
N LEU A 364 12.34 -8.18 -24.38
CA LEU A 364 10.95 -7.75 -24.42
C LEU A 364 10.48 -7.19 -23.07
N MET A 365 10.89 -7.80 -21.96
CA MET A 365 10.59 -7.30 -20.62
C MET A 365 11.25 -5.95 -20.35
N TYR A 366 12.48 -5.74 -20.81
CA TYR A 366 13.15 -4.44 -20.73
C TYR A 366 12.43 -3.37 -21.59
N LEU A 367 12.11 -3.69 -22.84
CA LEU A 367 11.36 -2.79 -23.72
C LEU A 367 9.97 -2.46 -23.15
N GLN A 368 9.29 -3.45 -22.57
CA GLN A 368 8.02 -3.23 -21.88
C GLN A 368 8.20 -2.26 -20.71
N ALA A 369 9.16 -2.49 -19.82
CA ALA A 369 9.40 -1.64 -18.67
C ALA A 369 9.78 -0.20 -19.06
N ALA A 370 10.58 -0.03 -20.12
CA ALA A 370 10.94 1.28 -20.66
C ALA A 370 9.71 2.04 -21.20
N ASN A 371 8.83 1.35 -21.94
CA ASN A 371 7.59 1.93 -22.43
C ASN A 371 6.62 2.29 -21.30
N VAL A 372 6.47 1.42 -20.28
CA VAL A 372 5.67 1.71 -19.08
C VAL A 372 6.21 2.95 -18.36
N LEU A 373 7.53 3.07 -18.19
CA LEU A 373 8.13 4.26 -17.58
C LEU A 373 7.85 5.54 -18.39
N ALA A 374 8.00 5.47 -19.72
CA ALA A 374 7.73 6.59 -20.61
C ALA A 374 6.25 7.01 -20.57
N GLU A 375 5.32 6.06 -20.62
CA GLU A 375 3.88 6.30 -20.48
C GLU A 375 3.56 6.96 -19.14
N ARG A 376 4.09 6.43 -18.03
CA ARG A 376 3.90 7.01 -16.68
C ARG A 376 4.40 8.45 -16.62
N ALA A 377 5.54 8.76 -17.22
CA ALA A 377 6.07 10.12 -17.26
C ALA A 377 5.13 11.09 -18.00
N VAL A 378 4.51 10.65 -19.10
CA VAL A 378 3.52 11.44 -19.85
C VAL A 378 2.24 11.64 -19.02
N ASN A 379 1.71 10.57 -18.43
CA ASN A 379 0.51 10.60 -17.61
C ASN A 379 0.68 11.54 -16.41
N VAL A 380 1.81 11.46 -15.69
CA VAL A 380 2.10 12.33 -14.53
C VAL A 380 2.07 13.82 -14.90
N ARG A 381 2.62 14.20 -16.07
CA ARG A 381 2.58 15.60 -16.53
C ARG A 381 1.16 16.04 -16.90
N SER A 382 0.42 15.16 -17.58
CA SER A 382 -0.97 15.43 -17.97
C SER A 382 -1.88 15.60 -16.74
N GLU A 383 -1.81 14.66 -15.80
CA GLU A 383 -2.55 14.69 -14.54
C GLU A 383 -2.21 15.92 -13.71
N ALA A 384 -0.93 16.32 -13.64
CA ALA A 384 -0.52 17.52 -12.93
C ALA A 384 -1.18 18.78 -13.53
N ARG A 385 -1.08 18.98 -14.85
CA ARG A 385 -1.71 20.13 -15.54
C ARG A 385 -3.23 20.15 -15.37
N SER A 386 -3.86 18.97 -15.46
CA SER A 386 -5.30 18.82 -15.25
C SER A 386 -5.71 19.18 -13.81
N ALA A 387 -4.95 18.70 -12.82
CA ALA A 387 -5.21 18.98 -11.40
C ALA A 387 -5.02 20.47 -11.05
N GLU A 388 -3.98 21.13 -11.57
CA GLU A 388 -3.81 22.59 -11.41
C GLU A 388 -4.99 23.35 -12.01
N THR A 389 -5.39 22.99 -13.23
CA THR A 389 -6.53 23.61 -13.92
C THR A 389 -7.81 23.45 -13.11
N ALA A 390 -8.10 22.22 -12.65
CA ALA A 390 -9.26 21.92 -11.82
C ALA A 390 -9.23 22.70 -10.50
N TYR A 391 -8.09 22.75 -9.81
CA TYR A 391 -7.94 23.49 -8.56
C TYR A 391 -8.28 24.98 -8.70
N HIS A 392 -7.69 25.65 -9.71
CA HIS A 392 -7.97 27.07 -9.96
C HIS A 392 -9.40 27.31 -10.46
N ALA A 393 -9.94 26.44 -11.31
CA ALA A 393 -11.31 26.55 -11.82
C ALA A 393 -12.34 26.37 -10.70
N SER A 394 -12.24 25.30 -9.90
CA SER A 394 -13.11 25.04 -8.76
C SER A 394 -13.09 26.19 -7.74
N TYR A 395 -11.92 26.79 -7.49
CA TYR A 395 -11.83 27.98 -6.65
C TYR A 395 -12.62 29.17 -7.21
N LYS A 396 -12.46 29.47 -8.52
CA LYS A 396 -13.18 30.57 -9.18
C LYS A 396 -14.68 30.33 -9.19
N ILE A 397 -15.12 29.10 -9.44
CA ILE A 397 -16.54 28.71 -9.42
C ILE A 397 -17.09 28.91 -8.01
N ALA A 398 -16.46 28.32 -6.98
CA ALA A 398 -16.91 28.47 -5.59
C ALA A 398 -16.98 29.94 -5.16
N ARG A 399 -15.99 30.76 -5.55
CA ARG A 399 -15.99 32.20 -5.30
C ARG A 399 -17.17 32.91 -5.99
N HIS A 400 -17.46 32.57 -7.24
CA HIS A 400 -18.59 33.16 -7.97
C HIS A 400 -19.94 32.83 -7.31
N TYR A 401 -20.13 31.59 -6.87
CA TYR A 401 -21.34 31.21 -6.12
C TYR A 401 -21.46 32.00 -4.81
N ARG A 402 -20.38 32.09 -4.03
CA ARG A 402 -20.37 32.81 -2.74
C ARG A 402 -20.56 34.31 -2.87
N ASP A 403 -19.86 34.95 -3.81
CA ASP A 403 -19.75 36.41 -3.89
C ASP A 403 -20.81 37.04 -4.81
N VAL A 404 -21.42 36.26 -5.71
CA VAL A 404 -22.40 36.76 -6.69
C VAL A 404 -23.75 36.10 -6.50
N LEU A 405 -23.84 34.77 -6.64
CA LEU A 405 -25.13 34.08 -6.67
C LEU A 405 -25.86 34.11 -5.32
N VAL A 406 -25.16 33.76 -4.23
CA VAL A 406 -25.78 33.71 -2.89
C VAL A 406 -26.31 35.09 -2.45
N PRO A 407 -25.55 36.20 -2.57
CA PRO A 407 -26.07 37.53 -2.27
C PRO A 407 -27.29 37.90 -3.12
N LEU A 408 -27.28 37.61 -4.42
CA LEU A 408 -28.43 37.88 -5.30
C LEU A 408 -29.67 37.09 -4.87
N ARG A 409 -29.52 35.80 -4.53
CA ARG A 409 -30.62 34.99 -4.01
C ARG A 409 -31.17 35.55 -2.70
N LYS A 410 -30.30 36.03 -1.82
CA LYS A 410 -30.72 36.67 -0.58
C LYS A 410 -31.48 37.98 -0.83
N THR A 411 -31.03 38.80 -1.77
CA THR A 411 -31.77 40.01 -2.17
C THR A 411 -33.13 39.67 -2.76
N ILE A 412 -33.25 38.61 -3.58
CA ILE A 412 -34.54 38.15 -4.10
C ILE A 412 -35.47 37.73 -2.95
N GLU A 413 -34.97 36.98 -1.97
CA GLU A 413 -35.74 36.59 -0.78
C GLU A 413 -36.20 37.82 0.03
N GLU A 414 -35.30 38.76 0.30
CA GLU A 414 -35.58 39.99 1.07
C GLU A 414 -36.63 40.87 0.35
N GLU A 415 -36.49 41.11 -0.95
CA GLU A 415 -37.44 41.88 -1.75
C GLU A 415 -38.78 41.16 -1.94
N GLY A 416 -38.75 39.84 -2.10
CA GLY A 416 -39.96 39.02 -2.12
C GLY A 416 -40.76 39.18 -0.84
N LEU A 417 -40.09 39.16 0.32
CA LEU A 417 -40.73 39.34 1.63
C LEU A 417 -41.34 40.74 1.78
N LEU A 418 -40.65 41.78 1.30
CA LEU A 418 -41.18 43.15 1.28
C LEU A 418 -42.42 43.27 0.38
N SER A 419 -42.38 42.68 -0.81
CA SER A 419 -43.50 42.67 -1.75
C SER A 419 -44.72 41.92 -1.18
N TYR A 420 -44.50 40.81 -0.48
CA TYR A 420 -45.55 40.11 0.25
C TYR A 420 -46.17 40.98 1.36
N ASN A 421 -45.32 41.58 2.23
CA ASN A 421 -45.79 42.46 3.30
C ASN A 421 -46.54 43.70 2.77
N GLY A 422 -46.18 44.19 1.59
CA GLY A 422 -46.87 45.26 0.88
C GLY A 422 -48.17 44.83 0.20
N MET A 423 -48.57 43.55 0.31
CA MET A 423 -49.70 42.94 -0.40
C MET A 423 -49.62 43.07 -1.94
N ILE A 424 -48.40 43.21 -2.49
CA ILE A 424 -48.16 43.35 -3.92
C ILE A 424 -48.05 41.98 -4.59
N THR A 425 -47.41 41.02 -3.91
CA THR A 425 -47.31 39.61 -4.32
C THR A 425 -47.94 38.69 -3.28
N ASN A 426 -48.37 37.50 -3.72
CA ASN A 426 -49.03 36.51 -2.87
C ASN A 426 -47.97 35.69 -2.08
N THR A 427 -48.32 35.17 -0.89
CA THR A 427 -47.48 34.26 -0.08
C THR A 427 -46.83 33.13 -0.88
N PHE A 428 -47.50 32.68 -1.94
CA PHE A 428 -47.11 31.50 -2.71
C PHE A 428 -46.02 31.76 -3.75
N GLU A 429 -45.82 33.01 -4.19
CA GLU A 429 -44.68 33.38 -5.04
C GLU A 429 -43.39 33.47 -4.20
N LEU A 430 -43.50 33.86 -2.94
CA LEU A 430 -42.38 33.92 -1.99
C LEU A 430 -41.79 32.52 -1.71
N LEU A 431 -42.64 31.51 -1.54
CA LEU A 431 -42.20 30.14 -1.19
C LEU A 431 -41.54 29.39 -2.36
N THR A 432 -41.78 29.82 -3.60
CA THR A 432 -41.14 29.23 -4.80
C THR A 432 -39.76 29.82 -5.11
N ASP A 433 -39.43 30.99 -4.56
CA ASP A 433 -38.17 31.70 -4.82
C ASP A 433 -37.07 31.44 -3.77
N VAL A 434 -37.41 30.75 -2.67
CA VAL A 434 -36.52 30.37 -1.54
C VAL A 434 -35.76 29.07 -1.79
#